data_AF-A0AAV4CQV2-F1
#
_entry.id   AF-A0AAV4CQV2-F1
#
_cell.length_a   1.000
_cell.length_b   1.000
_cell.length_c   1.000
_cell.angle_alpha   90.00
_cell.angle_beta   90.00
_cell.angle_gamma   90.00
#
_symmetry.space_group_name_H-M   'P 1'
#
loop_
_entity.id
_entity.type
_entity.pdbx_description
1 polymer ?
#
loop_
_entity_poly.entity_id
_entity_poly.type
_entity_poly.pdbx_seq_one_letter_code
_entity_poly.pdbx_strand_id
1 'polypeptide(L)'
;MAALLLNGLAKGAVLPKATIDNLYRTIHTVNQVFPPLDLQFNAALDEVNAVKFSAVQLITALQGYVFFTSDDIAALNPTFSHLPGLPLRLENDNPNLDNMVNILLQDYHDISVYIIYVKQALQEQIALNMGLLLNEISQLETNVFSLLCKVYTLLKTKETSVTSFVDASAMPDYLKNIEDATTQYMRNYLLTKDAKIFLNHLAMDYASFLNALQV
;
A
#
# COMPACT_ATOMS: atom_id res chain seq x y z
N MET A 1 -53.34 25.89 15.01
CA MET A 1 -52.45 25.33 16.04
C MET A 1 -51.33 24.60 15.34
N ALA A 2 -50.10 25.06 15.55
CA ALA A 2 -48.88 24.52 14.97
C ALA A 2 -48.46 23.24 15.71
N ALA A 3 -48.01 22.24 14.96
CA ALA A 3 -47.14 21.18 15.48
C ALA A 3 -45.73 21.44 14.95
N LEU A 4 -44.85 21.78 15.88
CA LEU A 4 -43.41 21.89 15.73
C LEU A 4 -42.79 20.64 16.36
N LEU A 5 -41.57 20.31 15.92
CA LEU A 5 -40.61 19.30 16.43
C LEU A 5 -40.58 17.98 15.61
N LEU A 6 -39.48 17.49 15.05
CA LEU A 6 -38.05 17.78 15.26
C LEU A 6 -37.22 17.46 14.02
N ASN A 7 -36.26 18.35 13.76
CA ASN A 7 -35.07 18.11 12.95
C ASN A 7 -34.28 16.91 13.49
N GLY A 8 -33.88 16.03 12.58
CA GLY A 8 -32.92 14.97 12.83
C GLY A 8 -32.22 14.60 11.52
N LEU A 9 -31.47 15.55 10.95
CA LEU A 9 -30.42 15.25 9.97
C LEU A 9 -29.55 14.14 10.58
N ALA A 10 -29.67 12.93 10.05
CA ALA A 10 -28.74 11.86 10.34
C ALA A 10 -27.35 12.35 9.92
N LYS A 11 -26.57 12.81 10.90
CA LYS A 11 -25.12 12.96 10.79
C LYS A 11 -24.61 11.69 10.10
N GLY A 12 -23.98 11.88 8.93
CA GLY A 12 -23.43 10.79 8.13
C GLY A 12 -22.71 9.82 9.04
N ALA A 13 -23.16 8.56 9.05
CA ALA A 13 -22.48 7.52 9.78
C ALA A 13 -21.02 7.54 9.34
N VAL A 14 -20.10 7.68 10.30
CA VAL A 14 -18.67 7.55 10.04
C VAL A 14 -18.49 6.15 9.45
N LEU A 15 -18.25 6.10 8.15
CA LEU A 15 -17.99 4.84 7.47
C LEU A 15 -16.71 4.26 8.08
N PRO A 16 -16.71 2.99 8.52
CA PRO A 16 -15.49 2.39 9.05
C PRO A 16 -14.41 2.36 7.97
N LYS A 17 -13.16 2.56 8.39
CA LYS A 17 -11.96 2.60 7.55
C LYS A 17 -11.82 1.30 6.73
N ALA A 18 -11.38 1.40 5.47
CA ALA A 18 -11.13 0.24 4.62
C ALA A 18 -10.10 -0.72 5.27
N THR A 19 -10.32 -2.02 5.11
CA THR A 19 -9.43 -3.08 5.62
C THR A 19 -8.96 -3.99 4.48
N ILE A 20 -7.87 -4.74 4.68
CA ILE A 20 -7.27 -5.61 3.65
C ILE A 20 -8.27 -6.71 3.21
N ASP A 21 -9.09 -7.19 4.14
CA ASP A 21 -10.14 -8.18 3.96
C ASP A 21 -11.48 -7.58 3.48
N ASN A 22 -11.62 -6.26 3.52
CA ASN A 22 -12.86 -5.56 3.17
C ASN A 22 -12.57 -4.18 2.55
N LEU A 23 -11.86 -4.20 1.42
CA LEU A 23 -11.45 -3.00 0.68
C LEU A 23 -12.64 -2.18 0.18
N TYR A 24 -13.69 -2.90 -0.22
CA TYR A 24 -14.97 -2.36 -0.64
C TYR A 24 -16.04 -3.08 0.16
N ARG A 25 -16.62 -2.40 1.16
CA ARG A 25 -17.76 -2.89 1.95
C ARG A 25 -18.82 -3.43 0.99
N THR A 26 -18.87 -4.76 0.86
CA THR A 26 -19.86 -5.52 0.06
C THR A 26 -20.01 -5.07 -1.40
N ILE A 27 -19.21 -5.65 -2.31
CA ILE A 27 -19.65 -5.84 -3.70
C ILE A 27 -20.61 -7.02 -3.70
N HIS A 28 -21.82 -6.81 -3.18
CA HIS A 28 -22.92 -7.72 -3.41
C HIS A 28 -23.85 -7.10 -4.45
N THR A 29 -24.10 -7.89 -5.50
CA THR A 29 -25.21 -7.83 -6.46
C THR A 29 -25.05 -7.04 -7.77
N VAL A 30 -25.04 -7.83 -8.87
CA VAL A 30 -25.66 -7.64 -10.19
C VAL A 30 -25.12 -6.53 -11.10
N ASN A 31 -24.47 -6.95 -12.19
CA ASN A 31 -24.07 -6.16 -13.36
C ASN A 31 -23.10 -4.99 -13.10
N GLN A 32 -21.98 -5.25 -12.42
CA GLN A 32 -20.85 -4.30 -12.47
C GLN A 32 -20.18 -4.38 -13.84
N VAL A 33 -20.32 -3.29 -14.61
CA VAL A 33 -19.51 -3.08 -15.81
C VAL A 33 -18.19 -2.47 -15.37
N PHE A 34 -17.14 -3.29 -15.37
CA PHE A 34 -15.79 -2.79 -15.16
C PHE A 34 -15.32 -2.03 -16.42
N PRO A 35 -14.50 -0.98 -16.27
CA PRO A 35 -13.85 -0.36 -17.42
C PRO A 35 -13.01 -1.38 -18.21
N PRO A 36 -12.71 -1.12 -19.49
CA PRO A 36 -11.71 -1.87 -20.23
C PRO A 36 -10.38 -2.04 -19.47
N LEU A 37 -9.71 -3.18 -19.66
CA LEU A 37 -8.50 -3.54 -18.89
C LEU A 37 -7.37 -2.53 -19.06
N ASP A 38 -7.23 -1.92 -20.25
CA ASP A 38 -6.25 -0.87 -20.52
C ASP A 38 -6.48 0.36 -19.64
N LEU A 39 -7.74 0.79 -19.45
CA LEU A 39 -8.07 1.90 -18.54
C LEU A 39 -7.81 1.53 -17.08
N GLN A 40 -8.07 0.26 -16.70
CA GLN A 40 -7.78 -0.21 -15.34
C GLN A 40 -6.28 -0.27 -15.05
N PHE A 41 -5.46 -0.75 -16.00
CA PHE A 41 -4.01 -0.79 -15.86
C PHE A 41 -3.39 0.61 -15.86
N ASN A 42 -3.88 1.55 -16.66
CA ASN A 42 -3.48 2.95 -16.56
C ASN A 42 -3.79 3.52 -15.17
N ALA A 43 -4.99 3.31 -14.66
CA ALA A 43 -5.35 3.76 -13.31
C ALA A 43 -4.50 3.09 -12.21
N ALA A 44 -4.15 1.81 -12.37
CA ALA A 44 -3.26 1.12 -11.45
C ALA A 44 -1.85 1.71 -11.49
N LEU A 45 -1.30 2.01 -12.68
CA LEU A 45 -0.01 2.67 -12.86
C LEU A 45 0.05 4.05 -12.20
N ASP A 46 -1.01 4.85 -12.34
CA ASP A 46 -1.12 6.14 -11.67
C ASP A 46 -1.03 5.99 -10.14
N GLU A 47 -1.69 4.98 -9.57
CA GLU A 47 -1.61 4.68 -8.14
C GLU A 47 -0.22 4.15 -7.74
N VAL A 48 0.45 3.34 -8.56
CA VAL A 48 1.85 2.94 -8.32
C VAL A 48 2.74 4.18 -8.23
N ASN A 49 2.56 5.14 -9.13
CA ASN A 49 3.32 6.39 -9.12
C ASN A 49 2.99 7.26 -7.89
N ALA A 50 1.72 7.31 -7.47
CA ALA A 50 1.32 8.00 -6.24
C ALA A 50 1.97 7.39 -5.00
N VAL A 51 2.01 6.05 -4.90
CA VAL A 51 2.71 5.35 -3.81
C VAL A 51 4.21 5.62 -3.85
N LYS A 52 4.84 5.55 -5.03
CA LYS A 52 6.28 5.89 -5.17
C LYS A 52 6.56 7.32 -4.71
N PHE A 53 5.72 8.27 -5.08
CA PHE A 53 5.88 9.66 -4.67
C PHE A 53 5.80 9.82 -3.15
N SER A 54 4.79 9.24 -2.50
CA SER A 54 4.67 9.27 -1.04
C SER A 54 5.81 8.54 -0.32
N ALA A 55 6.32 7.45 -0.90
CA ALA A 55 7.50 6.76 -0.39
C ALA A 55 8.76 7.67 -0.45
N VAL A 56 8.95 8.41 -1.56
CA VAL A 56 10.04 9.40 -1.64
C VAL A 56 9.87 10.53 -0.63
N GLN A 57 8.64 11.01 -0.41
CA GLN A 57 8.37 12.03 0.61
C GLN A 57 8.73 11.54 2.02
N LEU A 58 8.34 10.31 2.38
CA LEU A 58 8.69 9.71 3.67
C LEU A 58 10.21 9.55 3.83
N ILE A 59 10.92 9.07 2.79
CA ILE A 59 12.39 9.01 2.81
C ILE A 59 12.98 10.40 3.01
N THR A 60 12.49 11.40 2.28
CA THR A 60 13.00 12.77 2.38
C THR A 60 12.79 13.36 3.78
N ALA A 61 11.62 13.10 4.40
CA ALA A 61 11.34 13.51 5.76
C ALA A 61 12.28 12.84 6.77
N LEU A 62 12.50 11.52 6.62
CA LEU A 62 13.44 10.75 7.44
C LEU A 62 14.90 11.19 7.26
N GLN A 63 15.26 11.72 6.09
CA GLN A 63 16.61 12.26 5.84
C GLN A 63 16.80 13.68 6.39
N GLY A 64 15.76 14.29 6.98
CA GLY A 64 15.88 15.57 7.65
C GLY A 64 16.72 15.47 8.93
N TYR A 65 17.35 16.59 9.30
CA TYR A 65 18.23 16.74 10.49
C TYR A 65 17.62 16.29 11.83
N VAL A 66 16.32 16.00 11.87
CA VAL A 66 15.59 15.56 13.07
C VAL A 66 15.68 14.06 13.30
N PHE A 67 15.92 13.25 12.25
CA PHE A 67 15.82 11.79 12.35
C PHE A 67 17.14 11.08 12.06
N PHE A 68 17.78 11.39 10.92
CA PHE A 68 19.03 10.76 10.52
C PHE A 68 20.08 11.78 10.10
N THR A 69 21.32 11.53 10.51
CA THR A 69 22.49 12.18 9.94
C THR A 69 22.86 11.54 8.61
N SER A 70 23.76 12.19 7.86
CA SER A 70 24.32 11.59 6.63
C SER A 70 25.05 10.28 6.89
N ASP A 71 25.68 10.11 8.06
CA ASP A 71 26.39 8.90 8.45
C ASP A 71 25.41 7.75 8.76
N ASP A 72 24.29 8.05 9.42
CA ASP A 72 23.21 7.07 9.66
C ASP A 72 22.64 6.55 8.33
N ILE A 73 22.39 7.47 7.39
CA ILE A 73 21.91 7.12 6.05
C ILE A 73 22.95 6.25 5.33
N ALA A 74 24.24 6.59 5.43
CA ALA A 74 25.31 5.80 4.83
C ALA A 74 25.39 4.37 5.41
N ALA A 75 25.13 4.21 6.71
CA ALA A 75 25.09 2.91 7.38
C ALA A 75 23.84 2.08 7.03
N LEU A 76 22.72 2.73 6.70
CA LEU A 76 21.46 2.07 6.28
C LEU A 76 21.37 1.79 4.77
N ASN A 77 22.21 2.48 3.97
CA ASN A 77 22.30 2.34 2.53
C ASN A 77 23.04 1.12 1.95
N PRO A 78 23.76 0.24 2.68
CA PRO A 78 24.32 -0.95 2.07
C PRO A 78 23.25 -1.74 1.32
N THR A 79 23.62 -2.23 0.14
CA THR A 79 22.77 -2.93 -0.85
C THR A 79 22.08 -4.19 -0.30
N PHE A 80 22.42 -4.61 0.93
CA PHE A 80 21.98 -5.87 1.56
C PHE A 80 21.23 -5.69 2.88
N SER A 81 21.00 -4.45 3.34
CA SER A 81 20.14 -4.20 4.50
C SER A 81 18.69 -4.20 4.03
N HIS A 82 18.09 -5.39 3.95
CA HIS A 82 16.65 -5.59 3.74
C HIS A 82 15.98 -5.98 5.05
N LEU A 83 14.71 -5.62 5.21
CA LEU A 83 13.93 -6.22 6.30
C LEU A 83 13.69 -7.71 5.98
N PRO A 84 13.64 -8.60 7.00
CA PRO A 84 13.35 -10.00 6.75
C PRO A 84 12.01 -10.19 6.03
N GLY A 85 12.05 -10.93 4.91
CA GLY A 85 10.91 -11.08 4.00
C GLY A 85 10.81 -10.01 2.91
N LEU A 86 11.80 -9.10 2.79
CA LEU A 86 11.93 -8.12 1.71
C LEU A 86 13.20 -8.38 0.86
N PRO A 87 13.22 -7.96 -0.42
CA PRO A 87 12.10 -7.37 -1.17
C PRO A 87 10.99 -8.41 -1.42
N LEU A 88 9.73 -7.95 -1.47
CA LEU A 88 8.56 -8.81 -1.63
C LEU A 88 8.54 -9.57 -2.97
N ARG A 89 9.37 -9.14 -3.93
CA ARG A 89 9.51 -9.77 -5.25
C ARG A 89 10.94 -9.62 -5.79
N LEU A 90 11.47 -10.67 -6.38
CA LEU A 90 12.74 -10.68 -7.12
C LEU A 90 12.45 -10.77 -8.63
N GLU A 91 13.25 -10.05 -9.44
CA GLU A 91 13.15 -9.98 -10.91
C GLU A 91 13.08 -11.39 -11.53
N ASN A 92 12.01 -11.71 -12.28
CA ASN A 92 11.98 -12.63 -13.46
C ASN A 92 10.60 -13.19 -13.86
N ASP A 93 9.48 -12.58 -13.47
CA ASP A 93 8.19 -12.99 -14.01
C ASP A 93 7.98 -12.31 -15.36
N ASN A 94 8.30 -12.96 -16.48
CA ASN A 94 8.08 -12.42 -17.82
C ASN A 94 6.57 -12.14 -18.04
N PRO A 95 6.06 -10.89 -17.89
CA PRO A 95 4.63 -10.63 -17.75
C PRO A 95 3.93 -10.76 -19.11
N ASN A 96 2.85 -11.53 -19.16
CA ASN A 96 2.02 -11.70 -20.34
C ASN A 96 0.55 -11.98 -19.95
N LEU A 97 -0.36 -11.99 -20.94
CA LEU A 97 -1.79 -12.14 -20.65
C LEU A 97 -2.14 -13.49 -20.00
N ASP A 98 -1.34 -14.54 -20.23
CA ASP A 98 -1.58 -15.90 -19.71
C ASP A 98 -1.22 -16.02 -18.22
N ASN A 99 -0.19 -15.32 -17.76
CA ASN A 99 0.22 -15.30 -16.35
C ASN A 99 -0.30 -14.09 -15.55
N MET A 100 -1.04 -13.18 -16.19
CA MET A 100 -1.57 -11.95 -15.59
C MET A 100 -2.28 -12.19 -14.25
N VAL A 101 -3.16 -13.19 -14.16
CA VAL A 101 -3.93 -13.45 -12.92
C VAL A 101 -3.01 -13.84 -11.76
N ASN A 102 -2.00 -14.68 -12.03
CA ASN A 102 -1.06 -15.10 -11.01
C ASN A 102 -0.20 -13.92 -10.53
N ILE A 103 0.24 -13.06 -11.46
CA ILE A 103 0.97 -11.83 -11.13
C ILE A 103 0.10 -10.90 -10.29
N LEU A 104 -1.17 -10.66 -10.68
CA LEU A 104 -2.08 -9.81 -9.91
C LEU A 104 -2.39 -10.36 -8.51
N LEU A 105 -2.47 -11.69 -8.35
CA LEU A 105 -2.64 -12.32 -7.03
C LEU A 105 -1.40 -12.10 -6.14
N GLN A 106 -0.21 -12.26 -6.72
CA GLN A 106 1.05 -11.99 -6.02
C GLN A 106 1.17 -10.51 -5.65
N ASP A 107 0.85 -9.60 -6.57
CA ASP A 107 0.84 -8.16 -6.33
C ASP A 107 -0.13 -7.80 -5.20
N TYR A 108 -1.33 -8.38 -5.19
CA TYR A 108 -2.30 -8.18 -4.13
C TYR A 108 -1.74 -8.61 -2.77
N HIS A 109 -1.09 -9.76 -2.72
CA HIS A 109 -0.42 -10.26 -1.52
C HIS A 109 0.67 -9.29 -1.06
N ASP A 110 1.57 -8.88 -1.94
CA ASP A 110 2.73 -8.05 -1.60
C ASP A 110 2.31 -6.64 -1.16
N ILE A 111 1.34 -6.04 -1.86
CA ILE A 111 0.76 -4.76 -1.43
C ILE A 111 0.13 -4.92 -0.04
N SER A 112 -0.55 -6.04 0.23
CA SER A 112 -1.15 -6.31 1.55
C SER A 112 -0.09 -6.41 2.65
N VAL A 113 1.04 -7.09 2.40
CA VAL A 113 2.18 -7.12 3.33
C VAL A 113 2.67 -5.69 3.59
N TYR A 114 2.89 -4.90 2.53
CA TYR A 114 3.38 -3.53 2.69
C TYR A 114 2.43 -2.65 3.52
N ILE A 115 1.10 -2.81 3.36
CA ILE A 115 0.10 -2.12 4.18
C ILE A 115 0.25 -2.47 5.67
N ILE A 116 0.55 -3.73 6.03
CA ILE A 116 0.75 -4.12 7.44
C ILE A 116 1.89 -3.30 8.06
N TYR A 117 3.02 -3.18 7.37
CA TYR A 117 4.15 -2.39 7.85
C TYR A 117 3.84 -0.90 7.94
N VAL A 118 3.15 -0.33 6.94
CA VAL A 118 2.74 1.08 6.96
C VAL A 118 1.76 1.38 8.09
N LYS A 119 0.80 0.48 8.34
CA LYS A 119 -0.12 0.59 9.48
C LYS A 119 0.59 0.56 10.82
N GLN A 120 1.57 -0.33 10.98
CA GLN A 120 2.39 -0.38 12.19
C GLN A 120 3.13 0.95 12.41
N ALA A 121 3.79 1.46 11.36
CA ALA A 121 4.48 2.75 11.41
C ALA A 121 3.52 3.91 11.78
N LEU A 122 2.28 3.88 11.27
CA LEU A 122 1.26 4.88 11.60
C LEU A 122 0.82 4.80 13.06
N GLN A 123 0.57 3.60 13.57
CA GLN A 123 0.19 3.39 14.97
C GLN A 123 1.28 3.91 15.92
N GLU A 124 2.55 3.67 15.60
CA GLU A 124 3.68 4.19 16.36
C GLU A 124 3.74 5.72 16.30
N GLN A 125 3.52 6.35 15.14
CA GLN A 125 3.46 7.82 15.07
C GLN A 125 2.30 8.42 15.87
N ILE A 126 1.16 7.73 15.95
CA ILE A 126 0.03 8.17 16.77
C ILE A 126 0.37 8.03 18.26
N ALA A 127 1.10 6.98 18.65
CA ALA A 127 1.54 6.78 20.03
C ALA A 127 2.66 7.75 20.44
N LEU A 128 3.51 8.17 19.49
CA LEU A 128 4.51 9.21 19.70
C LEU A 128 3.81 10.58 19.75
N ASN A 129 3.74 11.19 20.93
CA ASN A 129 3.05 12.47 21.19
C ASN A 129 3.39 13.66 20.24
N MET A 130 4.45 13.56 19.43
CA MET A 130 4.87 14.59 18.48
C MET A 130 4.40 14.35 17.04
N GLY A 131 4.02 13.12 16.66
CA GLY A 131 3.45 12.80 15.35
C GLY A 131 4.23 13.31 14.13
N LEU A 132 5.56 13.39 14.22
CA LEU A 132 6.39 14.14 13.27
C LEU A 132 6.34 13.63 11.82
N LEU A 133 5.99 12.36 11.62
CA LEU A 133 5.83 11.73 10.30
C LEU A 133 4.38 11.31 10.02
N LEU A 134 3.43 11.79 10.83
CA LEU A 134 2.03 11.35 10.76
C LEU A 134 1.43 11.65 9.39
N ASN A 135 1.74 12.80 8.81
CA ASN A 135 1.22 13.22 7.52
C ASN A 135 1.75 12.34 6.39
N GLU A 136 3.07 12.15 6.32
CA GLU A 136 3.76 11.38 5.28
C GLU A 136 3.33 9.91 5.32
N ILE A 137 3.25 9.32 6.52
CA ILE A 137 2.85 7.92 6.69
C ILE A 137 1.35 7.73 6.42
N SER A 138 0.49 8.67 6.82
CA SER A 138 -0.96 8.62 6.52
C SER A 138 -1.23 8.73 5.01
N GLN A 139 -0.49 9.61 4.32
CA GLN A 139 -0.59 9.74 2.87
C GLN A 139 -0.09 8.47 2.16
N LEU A 140 1.03 7.90 2.62
CA LEU A 140 1.51 6.62 2.12
C LEU A 140 0.49 5.50 2.34
N GLU A 141 -0.10 5.39 3.54
CA GLU A 141 -1.16 4.40 3.84
C GLU A 141 -2.33 4.54 2.85
N THR A 142 -2.80 5.77 2.65
CA THR A 142 -3.93 6.07 1.75
C THR A 142 -3.64 5.61 0.33
N ASN A 143 -2.46 5.96 -0.21
CA ASN A 143 -2.09 5.61 -1.58
C ASN A 143 -1.89 4.10 -1.76
N VAL A 144 -1.27 3.41 -0.78
CA VAL A 144 -1.07 1.95 -0.87
C VAL A 144 -2.42 1.22 -0.81
N PHE A 145 -3.38 1.70 -0.01
CA PHE A 145 -4.74 1.17 -0.03
C PHE A 145 -5.45 1.40 -1.37
N SER A 146 -5.31 2.60 -1.95
CA SER A 146 -5.88 2.90 -3.26
C SER A 146 -5.31 1.97 -4.35
N LEU A 147 -4.01 1.71 -4.31
CA LEU A 147 -3.35 0.75 -5.19
C LEU A 147 -3.90 -0.68 -5.00
N LEU A 148 -3.99 -1.18 -3.76
CA LEU A 148 -4.55 -2.51 -3.47
C LEU A 148 -5.98 -2.65 -4.01
N CYS A 149 -6.77 -1.59 -3.89
CA CYS A 149 -8.11 -1.46 -4.46
C CYS A 149 -8.14 -1.58 -5.99
N LYS A 150 -7.19 -0.97 -6.72
CA LYS A 150 -7.07 -1.15 -8.18
C LYS A 150 -6.72 -2.58 -8.55
N VAL A 151 -5.77 -3.19 -7.84
CA VAL A 151 -5.39 -4.61 -8.08
C VAL A 151 -6.57 -5.56 -7.82
N TYR A 152 -7.33 -5.31 -6.75
CA TYR A 152 -8.56 -6.06 -6.48
C TYR A 152 -9.58 -5.93 -7.61
N THR A 153 -9.75 -4.73 -8.17
CA THR A 153 -10.67 -4.46 -9.28
C THR A 153 -10.25 -5.20 -10.55
N LEU A 154 -8.94 -5.24 -10.84
CA LEU A 154 -8.38 -6.02 -11.94
C LEU A 154 -8.66 -7.52 -11.76
N LEU A 155 -8.42 -8.07 -10.55
CA LEU A 155 -8.74 -9.47 -10.23
C LEU A 155 -10.23 -9.79 -10.38
N LYS A 156 -11.11 -8.89 -9.96
CA LYS A 156 -12.56 -9.04 -10.13
C LYS A 156 -13.00 -8.99 -11.58
N THR A 157 -12.38 -8.14 -12.40
CA THR A 157 -12.62 -8.12 -13.85
C THR A 157 -12.25 -9.44 -14.51
N LYS A 158 -11.23 -10.14 -13.98
CA LYS A 158 -10.81 -11.49 -14.43
C LYS A 158 -11.56 -12.61 -13.69
N GLU A 159 -12.69 -12.30 -13.05
CA GLU A 159 -13.53 -13.24 -12.29
C GLU A 159 -12.77 -14.05 -11.22
N THR A 160 -11.64 -13.52 -10.75
CA THR A 160 -10.77 -14.18 -9.79
C THR A 160 -11.13 -13.74 -8.37
N SER A 161 -11.20 -14.70 -7.46
CA SER A 161 -11.42 -14.43 -6.04
C SER A 161 -10.09 -14.39 -5.29
N VAL A 162 -9.90 -13.35 -4.50
CA VAL A 162 -8.81 -13.29 -3.51
C VAL A 162 -9.20 -14.20 -2.35
N THR A 163 -8.43 -15.26 -2.14
CA THR A 163 -8.68 -16.27 -1.09
C THR A 163 -7.63 -16.24 0.02
N SER A 164 -6.44 -15.70 -0.27
CA SER A 164 -5.38 -15.45 0.70
C SER A 164 -5.21 -13.95 0.91
N PHE A 165 -5.58 -13.45 2.09
CA PHE A 165 -5.23 -12.10 2.54
C PHE A 165 -4.21 -12.21 3.65
N VAL A 166 -3.40 -11.15 3.77
CA VAL A 166 -2.34 -11.05 4.76
C VAL A 166 -2.88 -10.32 5.98
N ASP A 167 -2.73 -10.90 7.17
CA ASP A 167 -3.08 -10.25 8.43
C ASP A 167 -1.82 -9.72 9.17
N ALA A 168 -2.03 -9.15 10.36
CA ALA A 168 -0.95 -8.58 11.16
C ALA A 168 0.18 -9.58 11.49
N SER A 169 -0.06 -10.90 11.44
CA SER A 169 0.94 -11.94 11.69
C SER A 169 2.08 -11.96 10.67
N ALA A 170 1.91 -11.33 9.50
CA ALA A 170 2.93 -11.30 8.46
C ALA A 170 4.14 -10.43 8.81
N MET A 171 3.97 -9.49 9.74
CA MET A 171 5.09 -8.76 10.31
C MET A 171 5.66 -9.54 11.50
N PRO A 172 6.97 -9.82 11.56
CA PRO A 172 7.58 -10.46 12.72
C PRO A 172 7.44 -9.62 14.00
N ASP A 173 7.24 -10.26 15.15
CA ASP A 173 6.95 -9.55 16.41
C ASP A 173 8.08 -8.63 16.88
N TYR A 174 9.34 -8.99 16.59
CA TYR A 174 10.48 -8.10 16.91
C TYR A 174 10.49 -6.82 16.08
N LEU A 175 9.82 -6.79 14.91
CA LEU A 175 9.61 -5.58 14.14
C LEU A 175 8.38 -4.79 14.62
N LYS A 176 7.35 -5.47 15.14
CA LYS A 176 6.14 -4.82 15.66
C LYS A 176 6.40 -4.10 16.98
N ASN A 177 7.20 -4.70 17.86
CA ASN A 177 7.35 -4.26 19.24
C ASN A 177 8.65 -3.46 19.48
N ILE A 178 9.07 -2.69 18.48
CA ILE A 178 10.24 -1.80 18.63
C ILE A 178 9.81 -0.62 19.50
N GLU A 179 10.38 -0.46 20.69
CA GLU A 179 10.06 0.66 21.59
C GLU A 179 10.88 1.92 21.26
N ASP A 180 12.11 1.74 20.79
CA ASP A 180 13.02 2.83 20.46
C ASP A 180 12.63 3.53 19.16
N ALA A 181 12.34 4.83 19.25
CA ALA A 181 11.88 5.64 18.12
C ALA A 181 12.90 5.68 16.98
N THR A 182 14.19 5.75 17.29
CA THR A 182 15.26 5.74 16.27
C THR A 182 15.23 4.44 15.47
N THR A 183 15.09 3.30 16.14
CA THR A 183 15.00 1.98 15.51
C THR A 183 13.69 1.82 14.70
N GLN A 184 12.57 2.40 15.17
CA GLN A 184 11.33 2.48 14.39
C GLN A 184 11.54 3.26 13.09
N TYR A 185 12.21 4.42 13.17
CA TYR A 185 12.54 5.22 11.98
C TYR A 185 13.45 4.45 11.02
N MET A 186 14.44 3.69 11.54
CA MET A 186 15.35 2.90 10.71
C MET A 186 14.57 1.83 9.94
N ARG A 187 13.67 1.12 10.62
CA ARG A 187 12.76 0.16 9.98
C ARG A 187 11.92 0.83 8.90
N ASN A 188 11.32 1.98 9.18
CA ASN A 188 10.48 2.71 8.21
C ASN A 188 11.29 3.17 6.99
N TYR A 189 12.53 3.60 7.20
CA TYR A 189 13.46 3.93 6.11
C TYR A 189 13.75 2.72 5.23
N LEU A 190 14.16 1.60 5.83
CA LEU A 190 14.48 0.36 5.11
C LEU A 190 13.27 -0.18 4.35
N LEU A 191 12.10 -0.20 4.99
CA LEU A 191 10.84 -0.59 4.36
C LEU A 191 10.56 0.25 3.11
N THR A 192 10.68 1.57 3.22
CA THR A 192 10.36 2.49 2.12
C THR A 192 11.39 2.39 0.99
N LYS A 193 12.66 2.15 1.35
CA LYS A 193 13.74 1.85 0.39
C LYS A 193 13.44 0.57 -0.39
N ASP A 194 13.09 -0.51 0.30
CA ASP A 194 12.80 -1.82 -0.31
C ASP A 194 11.50 -1.77 -1.14
N ALA A 195 10.50 -1.03 -0.68
CA ALA A 195 9.25 -0.82 -1.40
C ALA A 195 9.48 -0.17 -2.78
N LYS A 196 10.50 0.67 -2.94
CA LYS A 196 10.83 1.27 -4.24
C LYS A 196 11.17 0.22 -5.30
N ILE A 197 11.87 -0.85 -4.93
CA ILE A 197 12.22 -1.96 -5.84
C ILE A 197 10.93 -2.67 -6.27
N PHE A 198 10.12 -3.07 -5.29
CA PHE A 198 8.81 -3.70 -5.51
C PHE A 198 7.89 -2.84 -6.41
N LEU A 199 7.74 -1.54 -6.13
CA LEU A 199 6.89 -0.64 -6.90
C LEU A 199 7.43 -0.41 -8.33
N ASN A 200 8.75 -0.50 -8.53
CA ASN A 200 9.32 -0.47 -9.87
C ASN A 200 8.94 -1.71 -10.66
N HIS A 201 9.03 -2.90 -10.07
CA HIS A 201 8.57 -4.13 -10.72
C HIS A 201 7.08 -4.07 -11.05
N LEU A 202 6.26 -3.63 -10.11
CA LEU A 202 4.82 -3.47 -10.31
C LEU A 202 4.49 -2.56 -11.51
N ALA A 203 5.22 -1.45 -11.65
CA ALA A 203 5.07 -0.54 -12.77
C ALA A 203 5.49 -1.18 -14.11
N MET A 204 6.57 -1.96 -14.13
CA MET A 204 7.01 -2.66 -15.34
C MET A 204 6.01 -3.72 -15.79
N ASP A 205 5.45 -4.47 -14.84
CA ASP A 205 4.43 -5.50 -15.12
C ASP A 205 3.18 -4.87 -15.72
N TYR A 206 2.67 -3.80 -15.11
CA TYR A 206 1.45 -3.15 -15.58
C TYR A 206 1.65 -2.46 -16.92
N ALA A 207 2.83 -1.88 -17.17
CA ALA A 207 3.18 -1.38 -18.49
C ALA A 207 3.25 -2.51 -19.53
N SER A 208 3.78 -3.68 -19.16
CA SER A 208 3.84 -4.86 -20.04
C SER A 208 2.45 -5.38 -20.40
N PHE A 209 1.54 -5.48 -19.42
CA PHE A 209 0.14 -5.84 -19.69
C PHE A 209 -0.57 -4.80 -20.54
N LEU A 210 -0.37 -3.51 -20.28
CA LEU A 210 -0.96 -2.44 -21.08
C LEU A 210 -0.52 -2.52 -22.54
N ASN A 211 0.78 -2.73 -22.79
CA ASN A 211 1.31 -2.92 -24.14
C ASN A 211 0.72 -4.16 -24.81
N ALA A 212 0.58 -5.28 -24.08
CA ALA A 212 0.01 -6.52 -24.61
C ALA A 212 -1.49 -6.41 -24.93
N LEU A 213 -2.24 -5.48 -24.31
CA LEU A 213 -3.65 -5.23 -24.59
C LEU A 213 -3.89 -4.31 -25.79
N GLN A 214 -2.85 -3.64 -26.28
CA GLN A 214 -2.91 -2.72 -27.42
C GLN A 214 -2.51 -3.36 -28.76
N VAL A 215 -2.06 -4.62 -28.72
CA VAL A 215 -1.66 -5.44 -29.88
C VAL A 215 -2.78 -6.38 -30.27
#